data_AF-A0A368FI14-F1
#
_entry.id   AF-A0A368FI14-F1
#
_cell.length_a   1.000
_cell.length_b   1.000
_cell.length_c   1.000
_cell.angle_alpha   90.00
_cell.angle_beta   90.00
_cell.angle_gamma   90.00
#
_symmetry.space_group_name_H-M   'P 1'
#
loop_
_entity.id
_entity.type
_entity.pdbx_description
1 polymer ?
#
loop_
_entity_poly.entity_id
_entity_poly.type
_entity_poly.pdbx_seq_one_letter_code
_entity_poly.pdbx_strand_id
1 'polypeptide(L)'
;SDINECSVGNGGCSQLCVNLPGSFECQCKPGYIMTYDRRTCEDINECVANNGGCQSLCTNTPGSYECSCEEGYRLAEDGHSCY
;
A
#
# COMPACT_ATOMS: atom_id res chain seq x y z
N SER A 1 33.40 -9.29 5.60
CA SER A 1 32.15 -10.06 5.53
C SER A 1 31.02 -9.15 5.96
N ASP A 2 29.89 -9.20 5.28
CA ASP A 2 28.69 -8.41 5.59
C ASP A 2 27.80 -9.15 6.61
N ILE A 3 27.08 -8.41 7.44
CA ILE A 3 26.13 -8.97 8.42
C ILE A 3 24.74 -8.74 7.84
N ASN A 4 23.92 -9.78 7.75
CA ASN A 4 22.56 -9.60 7.26
C ASN A 4 21.63 -9.10 8.38
N GLU A 5 21.43 -7.79 8.50
CA GLU A 5 20.57 -7.22 9.55
C GLU A 5 19.09 -7.63 9.40
N CYS A 6 18.65 -7.97 8.18
CA CYS A 6 17.28 -8.43 7.92
C CYS A 6 16.98 -9.81 8.51
N SER A 7 18.02 -10.61 8.81
CA SER A 7 17.85 -11.97 9.36
C SER A 7 17.33 -11.98 10.79
N VAL A 8 17.38 -10.86 11.50
CA VAL A 8 16.91 -10.72 12.89
C VAL A 8 15.81 -9.67 12.93
N GLY A 9 14.59 -10.09 13.29
CA GLY A 9 13.46 -9.18 13.44
C GLY A 9 13.17 -8.32 12.20
N ASN A 10 13.48 -8.82 11.00
CA ASN A 10 13.34 -8.10 9.73
C ASN A 10 14.08 -6.75 9.71
N GLY A 11 15.22 -6.62 10.41
CA GLY A 11 15.93 -5.36 10.56
C GLY A 11 15.14 -4.27 11.31
N GLY A 12 14.00 -4.62 11.92
CA GLY A 12 13.02 -3.69 12.49
C GLY A 12 12.19 -2.95 11.44
N CYS A 13 12.10 -3.46 10.21
CA CYS A 13 11.22 -2.94 9.16
C CYS A 13 9.80 -3.50 9.32
N SER A 14 8.77 -2.68 9.12
CA SER A 14 7.38 -3.14 9.24
C SER A 14 6.94 -4.05 8.09
N GLN A 15 7.54 -3.89 6.90
CA GLN A 15 7.23 -4.70 5.72
C GLN A 15 8.46 -5.40 5.16
N LEU A 16 9.23 -4.76 4.27
CA LEU A 16 10.34 -5.40 3.58
C LEU A 16 11.66 -4.85 4.13
N CYS A 17 12.61 -5.75 4.37
CA CYS A 17 14.00 -5.40 4.67
C CYS A 17 14.89 -5.86 3.51
N VAL A 18 15.75 -4.96 3.05
CA VAL A 18 16.74 -5.23 2.00
C VAL A 18 18.13 -5.10 2.60
N ASN A 19 18.85 -6.21 2.61
CA ASN A 19 20.22 -6.24 3.09
C ASN A 19 21.16 -5.67 2.02
N LEU A 20 22.01 -4.73 2.40
CA LEU A 20 22.98 -4.07 1.52
C LEU A 20 24.40 -4.29 2.06
N PRO A 21 25.45 -4.21 1.22
CA PRO A 21 26.81 -4.30 1.73
C PRO A 21 27.10 -3.19 2.77
N GLY A 22 27.29 -3.58 4.03
CA GLY A 22 27.61 -2.70 5.16
C GLY A 22 26.41 -1.96 5.76
N SER A 23 25.17 -2.27 5.37
CA SER A 23 23.95 -1.64 5.89
C SER A 23 22.68 -2.39 5.49
N PHE A 24 21.52 -1.87 5.85
CA PHE A 24 20.24 -2.33 5.33
C PHE A 24 19.28 -1.16 5.15
N GLU A 25 18.23 -1.37 4.36
CA GLU A 25 17.14 -0.42 4.24
C GLU A 25 15.78 -1.12 4.33
N CYS A 26 14.78 -0.38 4.81
CA CYS A 26 13.39 -0.83 4.78
C CYS A 26 12.73 -0.34 3.50
N GLN A 27 11.85 -1.16 2.94
CA GLN A 27 11.03 -0.83 1.78
C GLN A 27 9.57 -1.16 2.03
N CYS A 28 8.69 -0.44 1.34
CA CYS A 28 7.25 -0.65 1.40
C CYS A 28 6.76 -1.45 0.21
N LYS A 29 5.75 -2.29 0.44
CA LYS A 29 5.00 -2.98 -0.60
C LYS A 29 4.23 -1.95 -1.45
N PRO A 30 3.84 -2.31 -2.69
CA PRO A 30 2.94 -1.47 -3.48
C PRO A 30 1.67 -1.10 -2.70
N GLY A 31 1.19 0.14 -2.87
CA GLY A 31 0.05 0.68 -2.11
C GLY A 31 0.40 1.24 -0.72
N TYR A 32 1.68 1.24 -0.34
CA TYR A 32 2.13 1.78 0.96
C TYR A 32 3.19 2.86 0.77
N ILE A 33 3.25 3.79 1.72
CA ILE A 33 4.24 4.87 1.76
C ILE A 33 5.10 4.77 3.04
N MET A 34 6.39 5.06 2.89
CA MET A 34 7.34 5.05 4.00
C MET A 34 7.12 6.26 4.90
N THR A 35 6.99 6.05 6.21
CA THR A 35 6.90 7.14 7.19
C THR A 35 8.29 7.75 7.48
N TYR A 36 8.30 8.83 8.26
CA TYR A 36 9.53 9.57 8.58
C TYR A 36 10.57 8.73 9.36
N ASP A 37 10.17 7.67 10.04
CA ASP A 37 11.09 6.78 10.77
C ASP A 37 11.94 5.88 9.84
N ARG A 38 11.61 5.85 8.54
CA ARG A 38 12.22 5.01 7.49
C ARG A 38 12.16 3.50 7.78
N ARG A 39 11.18 3.07 8.57
CA ARG A 39 10.99 1.67 8.99
C ARG A 39 9.54 1.23 8.86
N THR A 40 8.61 2.14 9.09
CA THR A 40 7.18 1.89 9.09
C THR A 40 6.58 2.30 7.76
N CYS A 41 5.76 1.42 7.19
CA CYS A 41 4.97 1.62 5.99
C CYS A 41 3.50 1.81 6.36
N GLU A 42 2.94 2.93 5.96
CA GLU A 42 1.51 3.23 6.10
C GLU A 42 0.80 3.01 4.77
N ASP A 43 -0.43 2.52 4.86
CA ASP A 43 -1.29 2.30 3.70
C ASP A 43 -1.64 3.63 3.04
N ILE A 44 -1.54 3.69 1.71
CA ILE A 44 -1.96 4.87 0.95
C ILE A 44 -3.46 4.80 0.81
N ASN A 45 -4.18 5.80 1.32
CA ASN A 45 -5.61 5.86 1.10
C ASN A 45 -5.94 6.52 -0.25
N GLU A 46 -6.12 5.72 -1.29
CA GLU A 46 -6.39 6.23 -2.64
C GLU A 46 -7.75 6.95 -2.74
N CYS A 47 -8.71 6.63 -1.87
CA CYS A 47 -10.03 7.29 -1.85
C CYS A 47 -9.95 8.78 -1.49
N VAL A 48 -8.87 9.23 -0.83
CA VAL A 48 -8.69 10.66 -0.50
C VAL A 48 -8.44 11.50 -1.74
N ALA A 49 -7.78 10.94 -2.76
CA ALA A 49 -7.45 11.64 -4.00
C ALA A 49 -8.44 11.25 -5.10
N ASN A 50 -9.27 12.20 -5.54
CA ASN A 50 -10.25 12.00 -6.61
C ASN A 50 -11.12 10.74 -6.43
N ASN A 51 -11.45 10.37 -5.17
CA ASN A 51 -12.23 9.17 -4.85
C ASN A 51 -11.63 7.87 -5.42
N GLY A 52 -10.30 7.76 -5.58
CA GLY A 52 -9.67 6.64 -6.26
C GLY A 52 -10.06 6.51 -7.74
N GLY A 53 -10.69 7.53 -8.33
CA GLY A 53 -11.30 7.47 -9.66
C GLY A 53 -12.65 6.75 -9.70
N CYS A 54 -13.18 6.28 -8.56
CA CYS A 54 -14.46 5.58 -8.49
C CYS A 54 -15.60 6.55 -8.84
N GLN A 55 -16.55 6.11 -9.67
CA GLN A 55 -17.73 6.90 -10.04
C GLN A 55 -18.67 7.13 -8.86
N SER A 56 -18.77 6.16 -7.95
CA SER A 56 -19.72 6.18 -6.83
C SER A 56 -19.01 6.02 -5.48
N LEU A 57 -18.84 4.80 -4.98
CA LEU A 57 -18.28 4.53 -3.65
C LEU A 57 -16.83 4.04 -3.78
N CYS A 58 -15.94 4.56 -2.94
CA CYS A 58 -14.56 4.07 -2.79
C CYS A 58 -14.36 3.53 -1.37
N THR A 59 -13.81 2.32 -1.26
CA THR A 59 -13.40 1.72 0.01
C THR A 59 -11.90 1.47 0.00
N ASN A 60 -11.21 2.09 0.94
CA ASN A 60 -9.78 1.88 1.11
C ASN A 60 -9.51 0.49 1.72
N THR A 61 -8.50 -0.21 1.22
CA THR A 61 -8.11 -1.56 1.67
C THR A 61 -6.60 -1.62 1.88
N PRO A 62 -6.07 -2.57 2.67
CA PRO A 62 -4.63 -2.67 2.83
C PRO A 62 -3.88 -2.95 1.51
N GLY A 63 -3.18 -1.95 0.98
CA GLY A 63 -2.36 -1.98 -0.23
C GLY A 63 -3.11 -1.66 -1.52
N SER A 64 -4.38 -1.26 -1.45
CA SER A 64 -5.23 -0.97 -2.62
C SER A 64 -6.53 -0.28 -2.19
N TYR A 65 -7.42 -0.05 -3.13
CA TYR A 65 -8.80 0.33 -2.89
C TYR A 65 -9.73 -0.46 -3.80
N GLU A 66 -11.02 -0.42 -3.49
CA GLU A 66 -12.07 -1.01 -4.32
C GLU A 66 -13.19 0.01 -4.54
N CYS A 67 -13.65 0.10 -5.79
CA CYS A 67 -14.85 0.85 -6.12
C CYS A 67 -16.09 -0.03 -6.00
N SER A 68 -17.19 0.56 -5.55
CA SER A 68 -18.52 -0.07 -5.60
C SER A 68 -19.59 0.94 -5.99
N CYS A 69 -20.79 0.45 -6.28
CA CYS A 69 -21.89 1.26 -6.74
C CYS A 69 -23.02 1.30 -5.71
N GLU A 70 -23.78 2.38 -5.70
CA GLU A 70 -25.01 2.50 -4.94
C GLU A 70 -26.03 1.40 -5.32
N GLU A 71 -27.01 1.19 -4.44
CA GLU A 71 -28.06 0.20 -4.63
C GLU A 71 -28.79 0.41 -5.96
N GLY A 72 -28.94 -0.67 -6.74
CA GLY A 72 -29.59 -0.65 -8.04
C GLY A 72 -28.65 -0.49 -9.23
N TYR A 73 -27.37 -0.15 -9.00
CA TYR A 73 -26.35 -0.04 -10.04
C TYR A 73 -25.36 -1.20 -10.00
N ARG A 74 -24.69 -1.47 -11.12
CA ARG A 74 -23.63 -2.47 -11.23
C ARG A 74 -22.30 -1.82 -11.59
N LEU A 75 -21.23 -2.36 -11.01
CA LEU A 75 -19.86 -1.97 -11.35
C LEU A 75 -19.53 -2.46 -12.75
N ALA A 76 -18.96 -1.57 -13.57
CA ALA A 76 -18.46 -1.90 -14.90
C ALA A 76 -17.14 -2.70 -14.83
N GLU A 77 -16.79 -3.34 -15.95
CA GLU A 77 -15.56 -4.12 -16.12
C GLU A 77 -14.28 -3.27 -15.96
N ASP A 78 -14.39 -1.94 -16.09
CA ASP A 78 -13.29 -1.02 -15.79
C ASP A 78 -13.00 -0.89 -14.27
N GLY A 79 -13.86 -1.46 -13.44
CA GLY A 79 -13.75 -1.45 -11.99
C GLY A 79 -14.01 -0.09 -11.35
N HIS A 80 -14.51 0.91 -12.09
CA HIS A 80 -14.67 2.28 -11.61
C HIS A 80 -16.06 2.87 -11.91
N SER A 81 -16.63 2.55 -13.07
CA SER A 81 -17.90 3.11 -13.53
C SER A 81 -19.11 2.32 -13.04
N CYS A 82 -20.27 2.97 -12.96
CA CYS A 82 -21.54 2.40 -12.51
C CYS A 82 -22.65 2.61 -13.55
N TYR A 83 -23.47 1.57 -13.80
CA TYR A 83 -24.58 1.58 -14.75
C TYR A 83 -25.80 0.77 -14.30
#